data_AF-A0A925J1D8-F1
#
_entry.id   AF-A0A925J1D8-F1
#
_cell.length_a   1.000
_cell.length_b   1.000
_cell.length_c   1.000
_cell.angle_alpha   90.00
_cell.angle_beta   90.00
_cell.angle_gamma   90.00
#
_symmetry.space_group_name_H-M   'P 1'
#
loop_
_entity.id
_entity.type
_entity.pdbx_description
1 polymer ?
#
loop_
_entity_poly.entity_id
_entity_poly.type
_entity_poly.pdbx_seq_one_letter_code
_entity_poly.pdbx_strand_id
1 'polypeptide(L)' 'MNANPTVARQIARMLLEIKAIRLNPDQPFKWSSGWNSPIYCDNRLALSYPDVRTFIKHALSAAVVA' A
#
# COMPACT_ATOMS: atom_id res chain seq x y z
N MET A 1 16.26 -10.90 -4.47
CA MET A 1 15.73 -10.14 -3.32
C MET A 1 14.46 -10.82 -2.86
N ASN A 2 14.50 -11.59 -1.78
CA ASN A 2 13.32 -12.32 -1.30
C ASN A 2 12.51 -11.39 -0.39
N ALA A 3 11.34 -10.95 -0.87
CA ALA A 3 10.42 -10.20 -0.02
C ALA A 3 10.05 -11.06 1.19
N ASN A 4 10.22 -10.54 2.41
CA ASN A 4 9.74 -11.23 3.62
C ASN A 4 8.20 -11.31 3.54
N PRO A 5 7.62 -12.52 3.32
CA PRO A 5 6.20 -12.66 3.02
C PRO A 5 5.30 -12.19 4.17
N THR A 6 5.82 -12.18 5.40
CA THR A 6 5.14 -11.68 6.58
C THR A 6 5.02 -10.16 6.55
N VAL A 7 6.12 -9.46 6.23
CA VAL A 7 6.13 -7.98 6.13
C VAL A 7 5.23 -7.50 4.99
N ALA A 8 5.33 -8.13 3.82
CA ALA A 8 4.51 -7.77 2.66
C ALA A 8 3.01 -7.92 2.95
N ARG A 9 2.60 -9.03 3.57
CA ARG A 9 1.20 -9.28 3.95
C ARG A 9 0.70 -8.28 4.99
N GLN A 10 1.54 -7.92 5.97
CA GLN A 10 1.18 -6.95 6.99
C GLN A 10 1.00 -5.54 6.41
N ILE A 11 1.90 -5.10 5.52
CA ILE A 11 1.76 -3.81 4.82
C ILE A 11 0.48 -3.80 3.98
N ALA A 12 0.24 -4.85 3.18
CA ALA A 12 -0.96 -4.93 2.35
C ALA A 12 -2.24 -4.84 3.19
N ARG A 13 -2.31 -5.54 4.33
CA ARG A 13 -3.44 -5.46 5.26
C ARG A 13 -3.66 -4.04 5.77
N MET A 14 -2.63 -3.38 6.29
CA MET A 14 -2.77 -2.02 6.82
C MET A 14 -3.21 -1.02 5.75
N LEU A 15 -2.67 -1.11 4.53
CA LEU A 15 -3.02 -0.20 3.43
C LEU A 15 -4.47 -0.39 2.95
N LEU A 16 -4.99 -1.62 2.99
CA LEU A 16 -6.41 -1.91 2.73
C LEU A 16 -7.31 -1.37 3.85
N GLU A 17 -6.93 -1.58 5.12
CA GLU A 17 -7.68 -1.11 6.31
C GLU A 17 -7.86 0.41 6.30
N ILE A 18 -6.80 1.17 6.01
CA ILE A 18 -6.88 2.64 5.94
C ILE A 18 -7.42 3.18 4.60
N LYS A 19 -7.81 2.29 3.67
CA LYS A 19 -8.28 2.62 2.31
C LYS A 19 -7.24 3.39 1.46
N ALA A 20 -5.96 3.27 1.78
CA ALA A 20 -4.88 3.76 0.92
C ALA A 20 -4.79 2.92 -0.36
N ILE A 21 -5.14 1.63 -0.27
CA ILE A 21 -5.40 0.77 -1.42
C ILE A 21 -6.90 0.45 -1.47
N ARG A 22 -7.49 0.56 -2.66
CA ARG A 22 -8.87 0.19 -2.93
C ARG A 22 -8.92 -0.76 -4.13
N LEU A 23 -9.70 -1.83 -3.99
CA LEU A 23 -9.94 -2.83 -5.03
C LEU A 23 -11.40 -2.73 -5.46
N ASN A 24 -11.63 -2.60 -6.76
CA ASN A 24 -12.97 -2.58 -7.35
C ASN A 24 -12.93 -3.24 -8.74
N PRO A 25 -12.85 -4.58 -8.80
CA PRO A 25 -12.75 -5.31 -10.07
C PRO A 25 -14.00 -5.16 -10.94
N ASP A 26 -15.18 -5.08 -10.32
CA ASP A 26 -16.47 -4.99 -11.02
C ASP A 26 -16.76 -3.56 -11.54
N GLN A 27 -16.25 -2.54 -10.84
CA GLN A 27 -16.37 -1.14 -11.25
C GLN A 27 -14.99 -0.44 -11.20
N PRO A 28 -14.17 -0.60 -12.26
CA PRO A 28 -12.80 -0.09 -12.29
C PRO A 28 -12.70 1.43 -12.09
N PHE A 29 -11.61 1.87 -11.47
CA PHE A 29 -11.26 3.28 -11.38
C PHE A 29 -10.71 3.78 -12.70
N LYS A 30 -11.19 4.92 -13.17
CA LYS A 30 -10.57 5.64 -14.30
C LYS A 30 -9.42 6.50 -13.79
N TRP A 31 -8.20 6.15 -14.17
CA TRP A 31 -6.99 6.93 -13.86
C TRP A 31 -6.92 8.20 -14.70
N SER A 32 -6.03 9.13 -14.31
CA SER A 32 -5.82 10.39 -15.04
C SER A 32 -5.32 10.18 -16.48
N SER A 33 -4.67 9.05 -16.77
CA SER A 33 -4.28 8.65 -18.12
C SER A 33 -5.46 8.17 -18.98
N GLY A 34 -6.66 8.02 -18.40
CA GLY A 34 -7.82 7.40 -19.03
C GLY A 34 -7.90 5.88 -18.87
N TRP A 35 -6.88 5.24 -18.29
CA TRP A 35 -6.84 3.80 -18.04
C TRP A 35 -7.86 3.37 -16.99
N ASN A 36 -8.59 2.28 -17.25
CA ASN A 36 -9.50 1.66 -16.28
C ASN A 36 -8.76 0.57 -15.50
N SER A 37 -8.49 0.82 -14.22
CA SER A 37 -7.79 -0.12 -13.35
C SER A 37 -8.70 -0.69 -12.26
N PRO A 38 -8.65 -2.00 -11.97
CA PRO A 38 -9.38 -2.60 -10.85
C PRO A 38 -8.79 -2.21 -9.48
N ILE A 39 -7.65 -1.52 -9.46
CA ILE A 39 -6.95 -1.09 -8.25
C ILE A 39 -6.60 0.39 -8.30
N TYR A 40 -6.77 1.06 -7.17
CA TYR A 40 -6.27 2.42 -6.94
C TYR A 40 -5.45 2.46 -5.65
N CYS A 41 -4.30 3.14 -5.70
CA CYS A 41 -3.39 3.28 -4.57
C CYS A 41 -3.03 4.76 -4.37
N ASP A 42 -3.22 5.26 -3.16
CA ASP A 42 -2.73 6.56 -2.71
C ASP A 42 -2.04 6.44 -1.35
N ASN A 43 -0.73 6.18 -1.39
CA ASN A 43 0.10 6.02 -0.19
C ASN A 43 0.27 7.32 0.62
N ARG A 44 -0.09 8.50 0.09
CA ARG A 44 -0.03 9.75 0.86
C ARG A 44 -0.98 9.70 2.05
N LEU A 45 -2.09 8.97 1.91
CA LEU A 45 -3.04 8.76 2.99
C LEU A 45 -2.38 8.12 4.22
N ALA A 46 -1.39 7.23 4.04
CA ALA A 46 -0.68 6.59 5.13
C ALA A 46 0.02 7.59 6.07
N LEU A 47 0.36 8.80 5.59
CA LEU A 47 0.96 9.85 6.43
C LEU A 47 0.00 10.33 7.53
N SER A 48 -1.31 10.16 7.35
CA SER A 48 -2.34 10.51 8.35
C SER A 48 -2.48 9.47 9.46
N TYR A 49 -1.83 8.30 9.34
CA TYR A 49 -1.94 7.18 10.27
C TYR A 49 -0.57 6.92 10.92
N PRO A 50 -0.32 7.43 12.14
CA PRO A 50 1.00 7.37 12.80
C PRO A 50 1.58 5.95 12.90
N ASP A 51 0.78 4.96 13.23
CA ASP A 51 1.23 3.57 13.38
C ASP A 51 1.60 2.96 12.02
N VAL A 52 0.78 3.20 10.99
CA VAL A 52 1.00 2.70 9.63
C VAL A 52 2.26 3.30 9.03
N ARG A 53 2.43 4.64 9.07
CA ARG A 53 3.65 5.28 8.53
C ARG A 53 4.90 4.86 9.29
N THR A 54 4.81 4.64 10.60
CA THR A 54 5.93 4.20 11.43
C THR A 54 6.37 2.79 11.03
N PHE A 55 5.43 1.86 10.88
CA PHE A 55 5.74 0.51 10.42
C PHE A 55 6.37 0.50 9.02
N ILE A 56 5.80 1.24 8.06
CA ILE A 56 6.33 1.34 6.69
C ILE A 56 7.77 1.88 6.72
N LYS A 57 8.03 2.94 7.48
CA LYS A 57 9.38 3.52 7.65
C LYS A 57 10.38 2.48 8.16
N HIS A 58 10.04 1.72 9.21
CA HIS A 58 10.94 0.70 9.77
C HIS A 58 11.18 -0.46 8.79
N ALA A 59 10.13 -0.94 8.13
CA ALA A 59 10.23 -2.01 7.13
C ALA A 59 11.09 -1.60 5.92
N LEU A 60 10.92 -0.37 5.42
CA LEU A 60 11.75 0.17 4.33
C LEU A 60 13.22 0.32 4.76
N SER A 61 13.48 0.86 5.96
CA SER A 61 14.85 0.98 6.48
C SER A 61 15.54 -0.37 6.60
N ALA A 62 14.84 -1.39 7.11
CA ALA A 62 15.39 -2.73 7.24
C ALA A 62 15.70 -3.39 5.88
N ALA A 63 14.92 -3.07 4.84
CA ALA A 63 15.10 -3.63 3.50
C ALA A 63 16.34 -3.11 2.75
N VAL A 64 16.88 -1.95 3.15
CA VAL A 64 18.08 -1.33 2.52
C VAL A 64 19.38 -1.76 3.18
N VAL A 65 19.33 -2.17 4.46
CA VAL A 65 20.51 -2.57 5.24
C VAL A 65 20.79 -4.09 5.14
N ALA A 66 19.92 -4.84 4.45
CA ALA A 66 20.00 -6.28 4.28
C ALA A 66 20.84 -6.71 3.07
#